data_AF-A0A6A0A8P5-F1
#
_entry.id   AF-A0A6A0A8P5-F1
#
_cell.length_a   1.000
_cell.length_b   1.000
_cell.length_c   1.000
_cell.angle_alpha   90.00
_cell.angle_beta   90.00
_cell.angle_gamma   90.00
#
_symmetry.space_group_name_H-M   'P 1'
#
loop_
_entity.id
_entity.type
_entity.pdbx_description
1 polymer ?
#
loop_
_entity_poly.entity_id
_entity_poly.type
_entity_poly.pdbx_seq_one_letter_code
_entity_poly.pdbx_strand_id
1 'polypeptide(L)' 'MAVTAALSVLEDDPCTNAGFGSNLSWLGFAECDASVMDSSSGAYGAVGAMRGEHPAPR' A
#
# COMPACT_ATOMS: atom_id res chain seq x y z
N MET A 1 -0.09 3.55 -16.94
CA MET A 1 0.01 3.46 -15.47
C MET A 1 -1.07 4.31 -14.79
N ALA A 2 -2.35 4.17 -15.16
CA ALA A 2 -3.43 4.95 -14.55
C ALA A 2 -3.86 4.36 -13.20
N VAL A 3 -3.96 3.03 -13.12
CA VAL A 3 -4.29 2.30 -11.88
C VAL A 3 -3.29 2.59 -10.77
N THR A 4 -1.99 2.58 -11.07
CA THR A 4 -0.95 2.83 -10.06
C THR A 4 -1.03 4.25 -9.50
N ALA A 5 -1.27 5.25 -10.36
CA ALA A 5 -1.44 6.63 -9.90
C ALA A 5 -2.71 6.83 -9.04
N ALA A 6 -3.81 6.17 -9.39
CA ALA A 6 -5.03 6.21 -8.57
C ALA A 6 -4.83 5.49 -7.22
N LEU A 7 -4.11 4.36 -7.20
CA LEU A 7 -3.76 3.65 -5.97
C LEU A 7 -2.87 4.50 -5.07
N SER A 8 -1.87 5.20 -5.61
CA SER A 8 -1.02 6.08 -4.80
C SER A 8 -1.81 7.19 -4.10
N VAL A 9 -2.82 7.78 -4.76
CA VAL A 9 -3.69 8.77 -4.11
C VAL A 9 -4.48 8.16 -2.95
N LEU A 10 -4.93 6.91 -3.08
CA LEU A 10 -5.62 6.22 -2.00
C LEU A 10 -4.65 5.86 -0.87
N GLU A 11 -3.46 5.37 -1.19
CA GLU A 11 -2.41 5.02 -0.22
C GLU A 11 -1.88 6.22 0.56
N ASP A 12 -2.00 7.43 0.01
CA ASP A 12 -1.62 8.68 0.70
C ASP A 12 -2.76 9.24 1.58
N ASP A 13 -4.00 8.76 1.41
CA ASP A 13 -5.15 9.21 2.18
C ASP A 13 -5.20 8.50 3.55
N PRO A 14 -5.02 9.24 4.67
CA PRO A 14 -5.00 8.65 6.02
C PRO A 14 -6.32 7.99 6.42
N CYS A 15 -7.41 8.25 5.71
CA CYS A 15 -8.69 7.61 5.95
C CYS A 15 -8.75 6.17 5.41
N THR A 16 -7.77 5.74 4.62
CA THR A 16 -7.73 4.39 4.06
C THR A 16 -6.73 3.51 4.80
N ASN A 17 -7.04 2.20 4.81
CA ASN A 17 -6.16 1.18 5.37
C ASN A 17 -5.22 0.64 4.26
N ALA A 18 -4.45 1.53 3.64
CA ALA A 18 -3.44 1.22 2.65
C ALA A 18 -2.35 2.30 2.72
N GLY A 19 -1.07 1.93 2.58
CA GLY A 19 0.02 2.90 2.68
C GLY A 19 -0.01 3.69 4.01
N PHE A 20 -0.08 5.01 3.92
CA PHE A 20 -0.24 5.91 5.06
C PHE A 20 -1.65 5.85 5.64
N GLY A 21 -1.77 5.66 6.96
CA GLY A 21 -3.06 5.44 7.62
C GLY A 21 -3.40 3.96 7.88
N SER A 22 -2.55 3.05 7.39
CA SER A 22 -2.69 1.62 7.65
C SER A 22 -2.71 1.26 9.14
N ASN A 23 -3.52 0.25 9.45
CA ASN A 23 -3.61 -0.33 10.78
C ASN A 23 -2.26 -0.88 11.23
N LEU A 24 -2.03 -0.79 12.54
CA LEU A 24 -0.82 -1.31 13.16
C LEU A 24 -0.94 -2.81 13.37
N SER A 25 0.15 -3.52 13.11
CA SER A 25 0.32 -4.91 13.51
C SER A 25 0.35 -5.02 15.04
N TRP A 26 0.36 -6.25 15.53
CA TRP A 26 0.52 -6.52 16.96
C TRP A 26 1.77 -5.87 17.57
N LEU A 27 2.82 -5.68 16.78
CA LEU A 27 4.07 -5.05 17.21
C LEU A 27 4.03 -3.53 17.11
N GLY A 28 2.91 -2.93 16.73
CA GLY A 28 2.73 -1.48 16.62
C GLY A 28 3.30 -0.87 15.34
N PHE A 29 3.60 -1.69 14.32
CA PHE A 29 4.13 -1.21 13.03
C PHE A 29 3.08 -1.36 11.93
N ALA A 30 2.98 -0.39 11.04
CA ALA A 30 2.21 -0.53 9.81
C ALA A 30 2.97 -1.46 8.84
N GLU A 31 2.29 -2.51 8.40
CA GLU A 31 2.77 -3.47 7.41
C GLU A 31 1.71 -3.59 6.31
N CYS A 32 2.13 -3.47 5.05
CA CYS A 32 1.23 -3.44 3.90
C CYS A 32 1.59 -4.52 2.87
N ASP A 33 0.54 -5.01 2.22
CA ASP A 33 0.62 -5.86 1.05
C ASP A 33 0.07 -5.07 -0.15
N ALA A 34 0.78 -5.10 -1.28
CA ALA A 34 0.38 -4.40 -2.50
C ALA A 34 0.70 -5.24 -3.73
N SER A 35 -0.16 -5.16 -4.75
CA SER A 35 0.04 -5.88 -6.02
C SER A 35 -0.52 -5.13 -7.22
N VAL A 36 0.07 -5.37 -8.38
CA VAL A 36 -0.40 -4.81 -9.66
C VAL A 36 -0.26 -5.84 -10.77
N MET A 37 -1.22 -5.83 -11.70
CA MET A 37 -1.24 -6.68 -12.90
C MET A 37 -1.36 -5.81 -14.15
N ASP A 38 -0.52 -6.09 -15.14
CA ASP A 38 -0.69 -5.57 -16.49
C ASP A 38 -1.34 -6.64 -17.37
N SER A 39 -2.62 -6.43 -17.68
CA SER A 39 -3.39 -7.34 -18.54
C SER A 39 -2.87 -7.46 -19.97
N SER A 40 -2.10 -6.46 -20.46
CA SER A 40 -1.65 -6.43 -21.85
C SER A 40 -0.44 -7.34 -22.10
N SER A 41 0.52 -7.35 -21.16
CA SER A 41 1.69 -8.21 -21.19
C SER A 41 1.51 -9.50 -20.38
N GLY A 42 0.51 -9.54 -19.49
CA GLY A 42 0.34 -10.60 -18.49
C GLY A 42 1.33 -10.49 -17.32
N ALA A 43 2.12 -9.41 -17.24
CA ALA A 43 3.06 -9.21 -16.15
C ALA A 43 2.35 -8.90 -14.83
N TYR A 44 2.93 -9.35 -13.72
CA TYR A 44 2.42 -9.17 -12.37
C TYR A 44 3.57 -8.90 -11.40
N GLY A 45 3.30 -8.06 -10.39
CA GLY A 45 4.23 -7.80 -9.29
C GLY A 45 3.48 -7.62 -7.97
N ALA A 46 4.08 -8.08 -6.87
CA ALA A 46 3.54 -7.94 -5.54
C ALA A 46 4.64 -7.84 -4.49
N VAL A 47 4.31 -7.18 -3.38
CA VAL A 47 5.10 -7.11 -2.15
C VAL A 47 4.19 -7.46 -0.97
N GLY A 48 4.78 -8.01 0.09
CA GLY A 48 4.03 -8.34 1.29
C GLY A 48 4.81 -8.10 2.57
N ALA A 49 4.10 -7.78 3.64
CA ALA A 49 4.63 -7.35 4.93
C ALA A 49 5.66 -6.22 4.81
N MET A 50 5.48 -5.32 3.83
CA MET A 50 6.34 -4.16 3.64
C MET A 50 6.03 -3.13 4.72
N ARG A 51 7.08 -2.65 5.39
CA ARG A 51 6.95 -1.59 6.38
C ARG A 51 6.89 -0.24 5.70
N GLY A 52 5.86 0.55 6.02
CA GLY A 52 5.70 1.90 5.49
C GLY A 52 6.82 2.83 5.97
N GLU A 53 7.21 3.77 5.11
CA GLU A 53 8.25 4.78 5.42
C GLU A 53 7.76 5.85 6.40
N HIS A 54 6.44 5.95 6.60
CA HIS A 54 5.81 6.93 7.47
C HIS A 54 5.51 6.37 8.87
N PRO A 55 5.79 7.14 9.93
CA PRO A 55 5.44 6.74 11.30
C PRO A 55 3.93 6.59 11.43
N ALA A 56 3.50 5.70 12.33
CA ALA A 56 2.10 5.49 12.66
C ALA A 56 1.38 6.84 12.86
N PRO A 57 0.16 7.01 12.31
CA PRO A 57 -0.65 8.19 12.60
C PRO A 57 -0.84 8.29 14.12
N ARG A 58 -0.63 9.49 14.68
CA ARG A 58 -0.81 9.76 16.11
C ARG A 58 -2.27 9.69 16.52
#